data_AF-A0A533STH0-F1
#
_entry.id   AF-A0A533STH0-F1
#
_cell.length_a   1.000
_cell.length_b   1.000
_cell.length_c   1.000
_cell.angle_alpha   90.00
_cell.angle_beta   90.00
_cell.angle_gamma   90.00
#
_symmetry.space_group_name_H-M   'P 1'
#
loop_
_entity.id
_entity.type
_entity.pdbx_description
1 polymer ?
#
loop_
_entity_poly.entity_id
_entity_poly.type
_entity_poly.pdbx_seq_one_letter_code
_entity_poly.pdbx_strand_id
1 'polypeptide(L)'
;MADDQLEESLADSLVSIAITDCADQGYSGNTAQVRDMLRQGRCDICRSFTNHLIFHIVRYLSQVDSNVKAVVKYEPEPALLNPAAARQHLSARQSGINLIAWVDRKSAALTSLNATLESALSESRRKLGCPNAQQSCFNLDIQMVDDREVLEGRGYGLVVNQPYLRSVGVWKRSDLDQGSRYGMLTGAINAPTSLGLELTPESVLFEQAFAIEKMPPMERQKFEAQLRELKVTLIRRLISDQLAY
;
A
#
# COMPACT_ATOMS: atom_id res chain seq x y z
N MET A 1 -17.28 4.92 27.57
CA MET A 1 -16.43 5.62 28.57
C MET A 1 -15.18 4.85 28.95
N ALA A 2 -15.25 3.59 29.43
CA ALA A 2 -14.02 2.81 29.71
C ALA A 2 -13.34 2.29 28.43
N ASP A 3 -14.14 1.90 27.42
CA ASP A 3 -13.65 1.42 26.11
C ASP A 3 -12.99 2.58 25.32
N ASP A 4 -13.68 3.72 25.23
CA ASP A 4 -13.17 4.93 24.55
C ASP A 4 -11.81 5.41 25.11
N GLN A 5 -11.60 5.33 26.43
CA GLN A 5 -10.33 5.72 27.07
C GLN A 5 -9.18 4.75 26.76
N LEU A 6 -9.48 3.45 26.70
CA LEU A 6 -8.51 2.43 26.33
C LEU A 6 -8.07 2.62 24.87
N GLU A 7 -9.02 2.93 23.99
CA GLU A 7 -8.80 3.09 22.56
C GLU A 7 -8.08 4.41 22.21
N GLU A 8 -8.40 5.51 22.90
CA GLU A 8 -7.64 6.75 22.79
C GLU A 8 -6.18 6.55 23.24
N SER A 9 -5.98 5.81 24.33
CA SER A 9 -4.63 5.48 24.81
C SER A 9 -3.85 4.60 23.81
N LEU A 10 -4.54 3.72 23.08
CA LEU A 10 -3.94 2.92 22.02
C LEU A 10 -3.53 3.80 20.83
N ALA A 11 -4.40 4.68 20.34
CA ALA A 11 -4.09 5.56 19.22
C ALA A 11 -2.92 6.49 19.55
N ASP A 12 -2.91 7.08 20.74
CA ASP A 12 -1.81 7.92 21.23
C ASP A 12 -0.50 7.11 21.36
N SER A 13 -0.59 5.85 21.78
CA SER A 13 0.55 4.93 21.82
C SER A 13 1.11 4.64 20.41
N LEU A 14 0.26 4.29 19.43
CA LEU A 14 0.67 4.03 18.05
C LEU A 14 1.35 5.27 17.42
N VAL A 15 0.82 6.46 17.67
CA VAL A 15 1.42 7.72 17.21
C VAL A 15 2.78 7.96 17.90
N SER A 16 2.87 7.75 19.21
CA SER A 16 4.12 7.93 19.96
C SER A 16 5.22 6.98 19.52
N ILE A 17 4.89 5.70 19.27
CA ILE A 17 5.85 4.72 18.76
C ILE A 17 6.31 5.11 17.35
N ALA A 18 5.38 5.50 16.46
CA ALA A 18 5.73 5.94 15.11
C ALA A 18 6.66 7.18 15.11
N ILE A 19 6.48 8.12 16.04
CA ILE A 19 7.39 9.27 16.24
C ILE A 19 8.77 8.80 16.70
N THR A 20 8.81 7.80 17.59
CA THR A 20 10.05 7.24 18.12
C THR A 20 10.86 6.57 17.01
N ASP A 21 10.23 5.73 16.19
CA ASP A 21 10.90 5.09 15.05
C ASP A 21 11.41 6.11 14.02
N CYS A 22 10.64 7.18 13.77
CA CYS A 22 11.10 8.27 12.91
C CYS A 22 12.35 8.94 13.47
N ALA A 23 12.39 9.14 14.79
CA ALA A 23 13.52 9.76 15.47
C ALA A 23 14.77 8.86 15.39
N ASP A 24 14.60 7.55 15.57
CA ASP A 24 15.67 6.58 15.52
C ASP A 24 16.27 6.44 14.11
N GLN A 25 15.44 6.50 13.06
CA GLN A 25 15.92 6.35 11.68
C GLN A 25 16.59 7.59 11.10
N GLY A 26 16.28 8.80 11.60
CA GLY A 26 16.70 10.04 10.93
C GLY A 26 17.19 11.18 11.83
N TYR A 27 16.97 11.11 13.15
CA TYR A 27 17.14 12.27 14.05
C TYR A 27 17.84 11.91 15.37
N SER A 28 18.71 10.91 15.35
CA SER A 28 19.49 10.48 16.53
C SER A 28 18.63 10.15 17.76
N GLY A 29 17.43 9.62 17.55
CA GLY A 29 16.47 9.30 18.61
C GLY A 29 15.78 10.51 19.24
N ASN A 30 15.95 11.72 18.71
CA ASN A 30 15.34 12.93 19.26
C ASN A 30 13.86 13.09 18.86
N THR A 31 12.96 12.53 19.68
CA THR A 31 11.50 12.61 19.46
C THR A 31 10.93 14.02 19.58
N ALA A 32 11.54 14.89 20.40
CA ALA A 32 11.11 16.29 20.53
C ALA A 32 11.36 17.05 19.22
N GLN A 33 12.52 16.84 18.61
CA GLN A 33 12.85 17.42 17.31
C GLN A 33 11.84 16.98 16.22
N VAL A 34 11.49 15.70 16.17
CA VAL A 34 10.47 15.19 15.23
C VAL A 34 9.12 15.86 15.45
N ARG A 35 8.65 15.99 16.70
CA ARG A 35 7.39 16.69 17.01
C ARG A 35 7.44 18.16 16.59
N ASP A 36 8.55 18.85 16.84
CA ASP A 36 8.70 20.26 16.46
C ASP A 36 8.70 20.42 14.94
N MET A 37 9.36 19.52 14.19
CA MET A 37 9.30 19.53 12.73
C MET A 37 7.87 19.27 12.20
N LEU A 38 7.12 18.36 12.83
CA LEU A 38 5.70 18.14 12.49
C LEU A 38 4.85 19.39 12.77
N ARG A 39 5.07 20.08 13.90
CA ARG A 39 4.42 21.35 14.26
C ARG A 39 4.83 22.51 13.35
N GLN A 40 6.01 22.48 12.77
CA GLN A 40 6.45 23.45 11.77
C GLN A 40 5.84 23.19 10.38
N GLY A 41 5.05 22.12 10.22
CA GLY A 41 4.37 21.81 8.96
C GLY A 41 5.28 21.19 7.91
N ARG A 42 6.35 20.51 8.33
CA ARG A 42 7.30 19.80 7.44
C ARG A 42 6.69 18.52 6.87
N CYS A 43 6.09 18.63 5.67
CA CYS A 43 5.38 17.51 5.02
C CYS A 43 6.29 16.33 4.63
N ASP A 44 7.59 16.58 4.43
CA ASP A 44 8.62 15.55 4.23
C ASP A 44 8.70 14.60 5.43
N ILE A 45 8.70 15.17 6.65
CA ILE A 45 8.73 14.40 7.90
C ILE A 45 7.39 13.71 8.13
N CYS A 46 6.28 14.41 7.86
CA CYS A 46 4.94 13.85 7.96
C CYS A 46 4.78 12.58 7.11
N ARG A 47 5.38 12.53 5.91
CA ARG A 47 5.37 11.33 5.05
C ARG A 47 6.13 10.17 5.69
N SER A 48 7.31 10.41 6.24
CA SER A 48 8.08 9.38 6.96
C SER A 48 7.31 8.85 8.18
N PHE A 49 6.76 9.76 8.98
CA PHE A 49 5.88 9.44 10.09
C PHE A 49 4.68 8.59 9.67
N THR A 50 4.02 8.95 8.57
CA THR A 50 2.85 8.22 8.06
C THR A 50 3.21 6.78 7.69
N ASN A 51 4.39 6.55 7.10
CA ASN A 51 4.83 5.18 6.75
C ASN A 51 5.08 4.33 8.00
N HIS A 52 5.68 4.90 9.06
CA HIS A 52 5.86 4.21 10.33
C HIS A 52 4.53 3.93 11.04
N LEU A 53 3.63 4.91 11.01
CA LEU A 53 2.29 4.74 11.57
C LEU A 53 1.52 3.60 10.89
N ILE A 54 1.59 3.51 9.56
CA ILE A 54 1.00 2.41 8.79
C ILE A 54 1.54 1.05 9.27
N PHE A 55 2.85 0.92 9.50
CA PHE A 55 3.43 -0.32 9.99
C PHE A 55 2.85 -0.74 11.35
N HIS A 56 2.71 0.21 12.28
CA HIS A 56 2.16 -0.08 13.61
C HIS A 56 0.67 -0.40 13.59
N ILE A 57 -0.13 0.31 12.77
CA ILE A 57 -1.54 -0.01 12.54
C ILE A 57 -1.67 -1.45 12.04
N VAL A 58 -0.89 -1.81 11.02
CA VAL A 58 -0.95 -3.14 10.41
C VAL A 58 -0.50 -4.23 11.37
N ARG A 59 0.56 -3.99 12.15
CA ARG A 59 0.99 -4.90 13.21
C ARG A 59 -0.12 -5.13 14.23
N TYR A 60 -0.79 -4.06 14.67
CA TYR A 60 -1.91 -4.17 15.60
C TYR A 60 -3.07 -4.98 15.01
N LEU A 61 -3.51 -4.66 13.78
CA LEU A 61 -4.59 -5.40 13.10
C LEU A 61 -4.27 -6.89 12.98
N SER A 62 -3.01 -7.24 12.66
CA SER A 62 -2.57 -8.63 12.55
C SER A 62 -2.58 -9.41 13.87
N GLN A 63 -2.40 -8.71 15.00
CA GLN A 63 -2.40 -9.32 16.33
C GLN A 63 -3.82 -9.49 16.88
N VAL A 64 -4.71 -8.54 16.60
CA VAL A 64 -6.07 -8.54 17.13
C VAL A 64 -6.97 -9.53 16.40
N ASP A 65 -6.84 -9.66 15.08
CA ASP A 65 -7.71 -10.52 14.29
C ASP A 65 -6.92 -11.55 13.48
N SER A 66 -7.16 -12.82 13.80
CA SER A 66 -6.55 -13.95 13.12
C SER A 66 -7.08 -14.16 11.68
N ASN A 67 -8.11 -13.45 11.25
CA ASN A 67 -8.64 -13.53 9.89
C ASN A 67 -7.87 -12.65 8.89
N VAL A 68 -7.02 -11.73 9.34
CA VAL A 68 -6.27 -10.82 8.45
C VAL A 68 -5.11 -11.56 7.78
N LYS A 69 -5.19 -11.78 6.47
CA LYS A 69 -4.19 -12.48 5.66
C LYS A 69 -3.08 -11.55 5.17
N ALA A 70 -3.47 -10.37 4.72
CA ALA A 70 -2.55 -9.37 4.18
C ALA A 70 -3.15 -7.97 4.33
N VAL A 71 -2.28 -6.96 4.34
CA VAL A 71 -2.70 -5.56 4.25
C VAL A 71 -1.90 -4.87 3.16
N VAL A 72 -2.63 -4.15 2.31
CA VAL A 72 -2.10 -3.41 1.15
C VAL A 72 -2.41 -1.94 1.33
N LYS A 73 -1.42 -1.06 1.16
CA LYS A 73 -1.65 0.38 1.05
C LYS A 73 -2.03 0.69 -0.39
N TYR A 74 -3.06 1.50 -0.60
CA TYR A 74 -3.42 1.99 -1.94
C TYR A 74 -3.44 3.52 -1.98
N GLU A 75 -2.96 4.08 -3.07
CA GLU A 75 -3.05 5.51 -3.36
C GLU A 75 -4.10 5.73 -4.46
N PRO A 76 -5.31 6.22 -4.11
CA PRO A 76 -6.37 6.40 -5.09
C PRO A 76 -5.93 7.43 -6.13
N GLU A 77 -6.10 7.12 -7.42
CA GLU A 77 -5.86 8.07 -8.49
C GLU A 77 -7.07 9.03 -8.58
N PRO A 78 -6.93 10.30 -8.16
CA PRO A 78 -8.09 11.19 -8.06
C PRO A 78 -8.71 11.51 -9.43
N ALA A 79 -7.92 11.42 -10.50
CA ALA A 79 -8.37 11.66 -11.86
C ALA A 79 -9.34 10.59 -12.39
N LEU A 80 -9.27 9.35 -11.89
CA LEU A 80 -10.15 8.25 -12.31
C LEU A 80 -11.49 8.25 -11.56
N LEU A 81 -11.56 8.84 -10.37
CA LEU A 81 -12.75 8.87 -9.52
C LEU A 81 -13.63 10.09 -9.78
N ASN A 82 -13.07 11.22 -10.25
CA ASN A 82 -13.84 12.42 -10.59
C ASN A 82 -13.13 13.30 -11.65
N PRO A 83 -13.56 13.27 -12.93
CA PRO A 83 -12.97 14.08 -14.00
C PRO A 83 -13.10 15.60 -13.77
N ALA A 84 -14.10 16.05 -13.00
CA ALA A 84 -14.27 17.46 -12.66
C ALA A 84 -13.30 17.93 -11.56
N ALA A 85 -12.90 17.02 -10.66
CA ALA A 85 -11.89 17.28 -9.63
C ALA A 85 -10.46 17.33 -10.19
N ALA A 86 -10.23 16.74 -11.38
CA ALA A 86 -8.93 16.78 -12.05
C ALA A 86 -8.47 18.19 -12.46
N ARG A 87 -9.40 19.16 -12.55
CA ARG A 87 -9.09 20.57 -12.90
C ARG A 87 -8.67 21.42 -11.71
N GLN A 88 -8.95 20.98 -10.49
CA GLN A 88 -8.45 21.62 -9.29
C GLN A 88 -7.21 20.85 -8.86
N HIS A 89 -6.04 21.39 -9.18
CA HIS A 89 -4.74 20.88 -8.75
C HIS A 89 -4.73 20.53 -7.25
N LEU A 90 -5.12 19.31 -6.89
CA LEU A 90 -4.65 18.66 -5.68
C LEU A 90 -3.22 18.26 -6.02
N SER A 91 -2.33 19.18 -5.64
CA SER A 91 -0.90 18.92 -5.48
C SER A 91 -0.71 17.50 -4.93
N ALA A 92 0.40 16.86 -5.26
CA ALA A 92 0.86 15.58 -4.72
C ALA A 92 1.09 15.56 -3.17
N ARG A 93 0.30 16.34 -2.42
CA ARG A 93 0.21 16.42 -0.98
C ARG A 93 -0.87 15.44 -0.51
N GLN A 94 -0.41 14.20 -0.32
CA GLN A 94 -0.97 13.21 0.60
C GLN A 94 -2.48 12.96 0.43
N SER A 95 -2.83 11.98 -0.40
CA SER A 95 -4.03 11.17 -0.15
C SER A 95 -3.92 10.60 1.28
N GLY A 96 -5.03 10.46 2.00
CA GLY A 96 -5.03 9.89 3.36
C GLY A 96 -4.39 8.50 3.44
N ILE A 97 -4.37 7.93 4.64
CA ILE A 97 -3.92 6.56 4.82
C ILE A 97 -5.04 5.64 4.34
N ASN A 98 -4.93 5.09 3.13
CA ASN A 98 -5.92 4.13 2.63
C ASN A 98 -5.30 2.74 2.58
N LEU A 99 -5.91 1.81 3.30
CA LEU A 99 -5.47 0.43 3.46
C LEU A 99 -6.58 -0.51 3.02
N ILE A 100 -6.18 -1.64 2.44
CA ILE A 100 -7.05 -2.76 2.12
C ILE A 100 -6.56 -3.96 2.92
N ALA A 101 -7.39 -4.42 3.85
CA ALA A 101 -7.19 -5.64 4.61
C ALA A 101 -7.83 -6.81 3.86
N TRP A 102 -7.01 -7.74 3.36
CA TRP A 102 -7.47 -9.01 2.84
C TRP A 102 -7.71 -9.95 4.01
N VAL A 103 -8.95 -10.39 4.17
CA VAL A 103 -9.41 -11.20 5.30
C VAL A 103 -10.04 -12.52 4.84
N ASP A 104 -10.00 -13.56 5.69
CA ASP A 104 -10.79 -14.78 5.49
C ASP A 104 -12.29 -14.49 5.48
N ARG A 105 -12.73 -13.69 6.45
CA ARG A 105 -14.13 -13.31 6.62
C ARG A 105 -14.21 -11.88 7.14
N LYS A 106 -15.17 -11.12 6.60
CA LYS A 106 -15.53 -9.81 7.17
C LYS A 106 -16.23 -10.04 8.51
N SER A 107 -15.66 -9.53 9.60
CA SER A 107 -16.20 -9.67 10.95
C SER A 107 -16.73 -8.32 11.45
N ALA A 108 -17.87 -8.33 12.15
CA ALA A 108 -18.42 -7.11 12.73
C ALA A 108 -17.47 -6.48 13.77
N ALA A 109 -16.70 -7.31 14.47
CA ALA A 109 -15.67 -6.87 15.40
C ALA A 109 -14.57 -6.07 14.70
N LEU A 110 -14.07 -6.55 13.56
CA LEU A 110 -13.05 -5.85 12.77
C LEU A 110 -13.60 -4.57 12.14
N THR A 111 -14.87 -4.56 11.68
CA THR A 111 -15.53 -3.34 11.22
C THR A 111 -15.60 -2.28 12.34
N SER A 112 -16.01 -2.70 13.54
CA SER A 112 -16.09 -1.80 14.70
C SER A 112 -14.71 -1.26 15.08
N LEU A 113 -13.70 -2.13 15.11
CA LEU A 113 -12.32 -1.77 15.41
C LEU A 113 -11.76 -0.75 14.40
N ASN A 114 -12.06 -0.93 13.10
CA ASN A 114 -11.64 0.02 12.07
C ASN A 114 -12.24 1.40 12.32
N ALA A 115 -13.57 1.48 12.53
CA ALA A 115 -14.24 2.76 12.78
C ALA A 115 -13.70 3.48 14.02
N THR A 116 -13.43 2.72 15.09
CA THR A 116 -12.75 3.24 16.28
C THR A 116 -11.36 3.78 15.95
N LEU A 117 -10.51 2.98 15.30
CA LEU A 117 -9.13 3.37 14.99
C LEU A 117 -9.10 4.61 14.10
N GLU A 118 -10.00 4.71 13.12
CA GLU A 118 -10.13 5.89 12.26
C GLU A 118 -10.42 7.15 13.07
N SER A 119 -11.38 7.08 13.99
CA SER A 119 -11.73 8.20 14.86
C SER A 119 -10.58 8.59 15.82
N ALA A 120 -10.04 7.59 16.54
CA ALA A 120 -9.02 7.81 17.57
C ALA A 120 -7.68 8.29 16.97
N LEU A 121 -7.25 7.73 15.84
CA LEU A 121 -6.02 8.18 15.16
C LEU A 121 -6.19 9.54 14.49
N SER A 122 -7.38 9.85 13.98
CA SER A 122 -7.67 11.20 13.47
C SER A 122 -7.50 12.24 14.58
N GLU A 123 -8.06 11.98 15.77
CA GLU A 123 -7.96 12.89 16.91
C GLU A 123 -6.52 12.97 17.45
N SER A 124 -5.85 11.83 17.63
CA SER A 124 -4.45 11.79 18.08
C SER A 124 -3.52 12.58 17.14
N ARG A 125 -3.72 12.46 15.82
CA ARG A 125 -2.94 13.22 14.82
C ARG A 125 -3.25 14.71 14.84
N ARG A 126 -4.49 15.13 15.16
CA ARG A 126 -4.83 16.56 15.32
C ARG A 126 -4.05 17.20 16.47
N LYS A 127 -3.81 16.46 17.56
CA LYS A 127 -2.99 16.92 18.70
C LYS A 127 -1.55 17.29 18.29
N LEU A 128 -1.05 16.81 17.14
CA LEU A 128 0.27 17.16 16.61
C LEU A 128 0.36 18.61 16.12
N GLY A 129 -0.77 19.25 15.76
CA GLY A 129 -0.82 20.69 15.51
C GLY A 129 -0.09 21.17 14.25
N CYS A 130 -0.06 20.37 13.18
CA CYS A 130 0.56 20.78 11.91
C CYS A 130 -0.23 21.92 11.24
N PRO A 131 0.39 23.10 10.99
CA PRO A 131 -0.29 24.27 10.42
C PRO A 131 -0.66 24.09 8.94
N ASN A 132 0.02 23.16 8.25
CA ASN A 132 -0.22 22.83 6.85
C ASN A 132 -1.17 21.63 6.68
N ALA A 133 -1.78 21.14 7.76
CA ALA A 133 -2.59 19.94 7.70
C ALA A 133 -3.87 20.19 6.89
N GLN A 134 -4.11 19.31 5.91
CA GLN A 134 -5.35 19.23 5.16
C GLN A 134 -6.25 18.15 5.76
N GLN A 135 -7.52 18.09 5.35
CA GLN A 135 -8.43 17.04 5.80
C GLN A 135 -7.88 15.63 5.51
N SER A 136 -7.23 15.45 4.36
CA SER A 136 -6.58 14.18 4.00
C SER A 136 -5.45 13.78 4.94
N CYS A 137 -4.80 14.73 5.64
CA CYS A 137 -3.77 14.45 6.63
C CYS A 137 -4.31 13.74 7.88
N PHE A 138 -5.63 13.68 8.08
CA PHE A 138 -6.23 13.00 9.24
C PHE A 138 -7.05 11.77 8.85
N ASN A 139 -7.27 11.56 7.55
CA ASN A 139 -8.06 10.43 7.08
C ASN A 139 -7.25 9.13 7.17
N LEU A 140 -7.85 8.16 7.83
CA LEU A 140 -7.54 6.74 7.72
C LEU A 140 -8.79 6.08 7.13
N ASP A 141 -8.61 5.19 6.17
CA ASP A 141 -9.66 4.38 5.56
C ASP A 141 -9.14 2.96 5.48
N ILE A 142 -9.81 2.02 6.14
CA ILE A 142 -9.46 0.59 6.10
C ILE A 142 -10.61 -0.19 5.48
N GLN A 143 -10.43 -0.58 4.23
CA GLN A 143 -11.38 -1.39 3.47
C GLN A 143 -11.09 -2.87 3.65
N MET A 144 -12.12 -3.69 3.83
CA MET A 144 -11.97 -5.13 3.98
C MET A 144 -12.46 -5.87 2.75
N VAL A 145 -11.65 -6.81 2.27
CA VAL A 145 -11.97 -7.68 1.14
C VAL A 145 -11.79 -9.14 1.52
N ASP A 146 -12.73 -9.97 1.06
CA ASP A 146 -12.63 -11.41 1.24
C ASP A 146 -11.99 -12.12 0.04
N ASP A 147 -11.74 -13.42 0.18
CA ASP A 147 -11.17 -14.24 -0.89
C ASP A 147 -11.99 -14.17 -2.18
N ARG A 148 -13.32 -14.09 -2.08
CA ARG A 148 -14.19 -14.07 -3.25
C ARG A 148 -14.00 -12.78 -4.04
N GLU A 149 -13.96 -11.63 -3.37
CA GLU A 149 -13.72 -10.34 -4.01
C GLU A 149 -12.33 -10.26 -4.65
N VAL A 150 -11.31 -10.83 -4.00
CA VAL A 150 -9.93 -10.87 -4.49
C VAL A 150 -9.79 -11.80 -5.70
N LEU A 151 -10.39 -12.99 -5.65
CA LEU A 151 -10.34 -13.99 -6.73
C LEU A 151 -11.16 -13.57 -7.95
N GLU A 152 -12.33 -12.97 -7.73
CA GLU A 152 -13.20 -12.49 -8.82
C GLU A 152 -12.80 -11.09 -9.32
N GLY A 153 -11.82 -10.43 -8.69
CA GLY A 153 -11.35 -9.11 -9.09
C GLY A 153 -12.40 -8.00 -8.97
N ARG A 154 -13.24 -8.05 -7.91
CA ARG A 154 -14.35 -7.10 -7.72
C ARG A 154 -14.01 -6.04 -6.67
N GLY A 155 -14.46 -4.81 -6.91
CA GLY A 155 -14.27 -3.69 -5.98
C GLY A 155 -12.79 -3.51 -5.58
N TYR A 156 -12.54 -3.38 -4.28
CA TYR A 156 -11.17 -3.28 -3.73
C TYR A 156 -10.36 -4.58 -3.86
N GLY A 157 -11.00 -5.73 -4.12
CA GLY A 157 -10.31 -7.01 -4.34
C GLY A 157 -9.43 -6.98 -5.60
N LEU A 158 -9.79 -6.16 -6.59
CA LEU A 158 -8.96 -5.90 -7.77
C LEU A 158 -7.61 -5.28 -7.38
N VAL A 159 -7.60 -4.35 -6.43
CA VAL A 159 -6.40 -3.59 -6.03
C VAL A 159 -5.36 -4.48 -5.34
N VAL A 160 -5.81 -5.52 -4.63
CA VAL A 160 -4.93 -6.47 -3.92
C VAL A 160 -4.10 -7.30 -4.90
N ASN A 161 -4.69 -7.70 -6.04
CA ASN A 161 -4.05 -8.59 -7.02
C ASN A 161 -3.47 -7.87 -8.25
N GLN A 162 -3.65 -6.56 -8.38
CA GLN A 162 -3.21 -5.80 -9.55
C GLN A 162 -2.04 -4.85 -9.19
N PRO A 163 -0.80 -5.18 -9.59
CA PRO A 163 0.38 -4.39 -9.25
C PRO A 163 0.42 -3.00 -9.91
N TYR A 164 -0.45 -2.74 -10.89
CA TYR A 164 -0.52 -1.47 -11.62
C TYR A 164 -1.37 -0.40 -10.91
N LEU A 165 -2.15 -0.77 -9.89
CA LEU A 165 -3.07 0.12 -9.20
C LEU A 165 -2.44 0.80 -7.97
N ARG A 166 -1.28 1.47 -8.15
CA ARG A 166 -0.54 2.25 -7.12
C ARG A 166 -0.68 1.66 -5.70
N SER A 167 -0.53 0.34 -5.62
CA SER A 167 -0.75 -0.43 -4.41
C SER A 167 0.59 -1.01 -3.96
N VAL A 168 0.83 -1.01 -2.65
CA VAL A 168 2.05 -1.50 -2.05
C VAL A 168 1.67 -2.46 -0.93
N GLY A 169 2.09 -3.71 -1.03
CA GLY A 169 1.95 -4.68 0.06
C GLY A 169 2.68 -4.18 1.29
N VAL A 170 1.96 -3.98 2.39
CA VAL A 170 2.54 -3.55 3.67
C VAL A 170 2.89 -4.75 4.53
N TRP A 171 2.04 -5.78 4.51
CA TRP A 171 2.21 -6.95 5.36
C TRP A 171 1.45 -8.17 4.81
N LYS A 172 1.95 -9.36 5.12
CA LYS A 172 1.31 -10.65 4.85
C LYS A 172 1.58 -11.60 6.02
N ARG A 173 0.62 -12.46 6.32
CA ARG A 173 0.77 -13.46 7.37
C ARG A 173 1.72 -14.59 6.96
N SER A 174 2.63 -14.94 7.86
CA SER A 174 3.71 -15.90 7.63
C SER A 174 3.28 -17.37 7.67
N ASP A 175 2.15 -17.71 8.31
CA ASP A 175 1.62 -19.07 8.44
C ASP A 175 0.92 -19.56 7.15
N LEU A 176 0.42 -18.66 6.32
CA LEU A 176 -0.14 -18.92 4.99
C LEU A 176 0.93 -19.15 3.91
N ASP A 177 2.21 -19.23 4.31
CA ASP A 177 3.35 -19.46 3.41
C ASP A 177 3.59 -20.95 3.10
N GLN A 178 2.85 -21.86 3.75
CA GLN A 178 2.87 -23.28 3.40
C GLN A 178 1.83 -23.59 2.30
N GLY A 179 2.25 -23.39 1.05
CA GLY A 179 1.64 -24.05 -0.12
C GLY A 179 0.76 -23.20 -1.05
N SER A 180 0.85 -21.87 -1.02
CA SER A 180 -0.06 -21.02 -1.80
C SER A 180 0.57 -20.39 -3.05
N ARG A 181 -0.10 -20.59 -4.19
CA ARG A 181 0.17 -20.14 -5.56
C ARG A 181 0.11 -18.61 -5.77
N TYR A 182 0.30 -17.81 -4.72
CA TYR A 182 0.24 -16.34 -4.77
C TYR A 182 1.59 -15.77 -4.32
N GLY A 183 2.52 -15.78 -5.27
CA GLY A 183 3.85 -15.22 -5.10
C GLY A 183 3.85 -13.69 -5.04
N MET A 184 4.80 -13.17 -4.27
CA MET A 184 5.32 -11.79 -4.27
C MET A 184 4.45 -10.68 -3.67
N LEU A 185 4.66 -10.41 -2.38
CA LEU A 185 4.51 -9.06 -1.79
C LEU A 185 5.86 -8.45 -1.39
N THR A 186 6.95 -8.86 -2.03
CA THR A 186 8.27 -8.25 -1.84
C THR A 186 8.92 -8.02 -3.18
N GLY A 187 9.04 -6.75 -3.54
CA GLY A 187 9.65 -6.31 -4.79
C GLY A 187 8.70 -6.44 -5.96
N ALA A 188 8.81 -5.49 -6.87
CA ALA A 188 8.15 -5.52 -8.16
C ALA A 188 8.24 -6.91 -8.84
N ILE A 189 7.35 -7.10 -9.82
CA ILE A 189 7.32 -8.15 -10.84
C ILE A 189 6.36 -9.31 -10.51
N ASN A 190 5.25 -9.40 -11.27
CA ASN A 190 4.60 -10.61 -11.82
C ASN A 190 3.09 -10.37 -12.03
N ALA A 191 2.41 -10.77 -13.09
CA ALA A 191 2.76 -11.24 -14.43
C ALA A 191 1.71 -10.59 -15.36
N PRO A 192 2.09 -10.00 -16.50
CA PRO A 192 1.12 -9.31 -17.33
C PRO A 192 0.29 -10.33 -18.12
N THR A 193 -1.04 -10.19 -18.09
CA THR A 193 -1.92 -10.79 -19.10
C THR A 193 -1.55 -10.22 -20.48
N SER A 194 -1.79 -10.97 -21.57
CA SER A 194 -1.41 -10.57 -22.94
C SER A 194 -1.85 -9.15 -23.34
N LEU A 195 -2.93 -8.63 -22.77
CA LEU A 195 -3.44 -7.26 -23.00
C LEU A 195 -2.69 -6.19 -22.17
N GLY A 196 -2.13 -6.56 -21.01
CA GLY A 196 -1.33 -5.66 -20.16
C GLY A 196 0.09 -5.43 -20.67
N LEU A 197 0.65 -6.40 -21.41
CA LEU A 197 1.96 -6.29 -22.05
C LEU A 197 2.02 -5.14 -23.07
N GLU A 198 0.94 -4.92 -23.82
CA GLU A 198 0.86 -3.88 -24.86
C GLU A 198 0.70 -2.45 -24.32
N LEU A 199 0.40 -2.29 -23.03
CA LEU A 199 0.28 -0.99 -22.36
C LEU A 199 1.40 -0.72 -21.36
N THR A 200 2.20 -1.73 -21.01
CA THR A 200 3.34 -1.59 -20.08
C THR A 200 4.48 -0.82 -20.76
N PRO A 201 5.13 0.16 -20.12
CA PRO A 201 6.29 0.85 -20.69
C PRO A 201 7.41 -0.11 -21.07
N GLU A 202 8.09 0.16 -22.19
CA GLU A 202 9.09 -0.74 -22.76
C GLU A 202 10.29 -0.99 -21.81
N SER A 203 10.74 0.04 -21.10
CA SER A 203 11.80 -0.08 -20.09
C SER A 203 11.49 -1.12 -19.02
N VAL A 204 10.23 -1.18 -18.58
CA VAL A 204 9.76 -2.13 -17.56
C VAL A 204 9.71 -3.56 -18.11
N LEU A 205 9.33 -3.73 -19.37
CA LEU A 205 9.34 -5.05 -20.03
C LEU A 205 10.77 -5.60 -20.15
N PHE A 206 11.75 -4.74 -20.44
CA PHE A 206 13.16 -5.13 -20.47
C PHE A 206 13.66 -5.55 -19.09
N GLU A 207 13.41 -4.76 -18.04
CA GLU A 207 13.83 -5.08 -16.68
C GLU A 207 13.26 -6.44 -16.21
N GLN A 208 11.99 -6.72 -16.53
CA GLN A 208 11.34 -7.98 -16.19
C GLN A 208 11.95 -9.17 -16.94
N ALA A 209 12.17 -9.04 -18.25
CA ALA A 209 12.80 -10.10 -19.04
C ALA A 209 14.21 -10.39 -18.53
N PHE A 210 14.97 -9.35 -18.19
CA PHE A 210 16.34 -9.47 -17.68
C PHE A 210 16.39 -10.11 -16.29
N ALA A 211 15.43 -9.79 -15.43
CA ALA A 211 15.31 -10.41 -14.11
C ALA A 211 15.06 -11.92 -14.23
N ILE A 212 14.16 -12.34 -15.13
CA ILE A 212 13.85 -13.77 -15.35
C ILE A 212 15.05 -14.51 -15.98
N GLU A 213 15.78 -13.89 -16.90
CA GLU A 213 16.97 -14.52 -17.52
C GLU A 213 18.11 -14.78 -16.54
N LYS A 214 18.25 -13.92 -15.52
CA LYS A 214 19.27 -14.04 -14.48
C LYS A 214 18.94 -15.07 -13.40
N MET A 215 17.74 -15.65 -13.40
CA MET A 215 17.34 -16.64 -12.40
C MET A 215 18.07 -17.99 -12.58
N PRO A 216 18.26 -18.75 -11.48
CA PRO A 216 18.77 -20.12 -11.55
C PRO A 216 17.88 -21.03 -12.42
N PRO A 217 18.43 -22.05 -13.10
CA PRO A 217 17.70 -22.84 -14.09
C PRO A 217 16.40 -23.49 -13.57
N MET A 218 16.39 -23.94 -12.31
CA MET A 218 15.24 -24.57 -11.67
C MET A 218 14.10 -23.60 -11.36
N GLU A 219 14.42 -22.35 -11.07
CA GLU A 219 13.43 -21.30 -10.82
C GLU A 219 12.94 -20.70 -12.13
N ARG A 220 13.85 -20.50 -13.09
CA ARG A 220 13.56 -19.98 -14.42
C ARG A 220 12.59 -20.86 -15.22
N GLN A 221 12.64 -22.19 -15.03
CA GLN A 221 11.75 -23.12 -15.72
C GLN A 221 10.27 -22.81 -15.48
N LYS A 222 9.93 -22.25 -14.32
CA LYS A 222 8.54 -21.87 -13.97
C LYS A 222 8.07 -20.61 -14.70
N PHE A 223 9.00 -19.81 -15.23
CA PHE A 223 8.73 -18.53 -15.88
C PHE A 223 8.99 -18.54 -17.39
N GLU A 224 9.28 -19.71 -17.97
CA GLU A 224 9.67 -19.84 -19.38
C GLU A 224 8.58 -19.35 -20.34
N ALA A 225 7.31 -19.63 -20.03
CA ALA A 225 6.17 -19.14 -20.80
C ALA A 225 6.06 -17.61 -20.77
N GLN A 226 6.22 -16.99 -19.59
CA GLN A 226 6.19 -15.54 -19.40
C GLN A 226 7.38 -14.86 -20.10
N LEU A 227 8.58 -15.45 -20.03
CA LEU A 227 9.75 -14.94 -20.73
C LEU A 227 9.55 -14.96 -22.25
N ARG A 228 8.91 -16.00 -22.77
CA ARG A 228 8.60 -16.10 -24.21
C ARG A 228 7.63 -14.99 -24.65
N GLU A 229 6.57 -14.74 -23.88
CA GLU A 229 5.61 -13.67 -24.19
C GLU A 229 6.21 -12.26 -24.09
N LEU A 230 7.06 -12.01 -23.09
CA LEU A 230 7.82 -10.76 -22.95
C LEU A 230 8.70 -10.52 -24.18
N LYS A 231 9.43 -11.54 -24.63
CA LYS A 231 10.28 -11.45 -25.82
C LYS A 231 9.48 -11.17 -27.09
N VAL A 232 8.37 -11.89 -27.32
CA VAL A 232 7.52 -11.70 -28.51
C VAL A 232 6.94 -10.28 -28.53
N THR A 233 6.48 -9.78 -27.38
CA THR A 233 5.92 -8.41 -27.30
C THR A 233 6.99 -7.34 -27.53
N LEU A 234 8.17 -7.47 -26.89
CA LEU A 234 9.29 -6.55 -27.11
C LEU A 234 9.72 -6.51 -28.58
N ILE A 235 9.85 -7.67 -29.23
CA ILE A 235 10.18 -7.76 -30.65
C ILE A 235 9.11 -7.07 -31.51
N ARG A 236 7.82 -7.32 -31.25
CA ARG A 236 6.72 -6.68 -31.99
C ARG A 236 6.79 -5.17 -31.92
N ARG A 237 7.04 -4.62 -30.73
CA ARG A 237 7.12 -3.17 -30.50
C ARG A 237 8.34 -2.55 -31.19
N LEU A 238 9.52 -3.14 -30.97
CA LEU A 238 10.76 -2.67 -31.59
C LEU A 238 10.69 -2.69 -33.13
N ILE A 239 10.03 -3.69 -33.71
CA ILE A 239 9.83 -3.76 -35.16
C ILE A 239 8.77 -2.74 -35.62
N SER A 240 7.66 -2.61 -34.89
CA SER A 240 6.60 -1.65 -35.23
C SER A 240 7.09 -0.20 -35.20
N ASP A 241 7.95 0.16 -34.24
CA ASP A 241 8.54 1.49 -34.14
C ASP A 241 9.55 1.78 -35.28
N GLN A 242 10.07 0.74 -35.94
CA GLN A 242 10.97 0.87 -37.09
C GLN A 242 10.25 0.89 -38.45
N LEU A 243 8.94 0.64 -38.47
CA LEU A 243 8.12 0.77 -39.67
C LEU A 243 7.65 2.23 -39.77
N ALA A 244 8.32 3.03 -40.61
CA ALA A 244 7.85 4.36 -40.97
C ALA A 244 6.47 4.24 -41.67
N TYR A 245 5.44 4.83 -41.06
CA TYR A 245 4.15 5.07 -41.70
C TYR A 245 4.17 6.39 -42.48
#